data_AF-A0A968V321-F1
#
_entry.id   AF-A0A968V321-F1
#
_cell.length_a   1.000
_cell.length_b   1.000
_cell.length_c   1.000
_cell.angle_alpha   90.00
_cell.angle_beta   90.00
_cell.angle_gamma   90.00
#
_symmetry.space_group_name_H-M   'P 1'
#
loop_
_entity.id
_entity.type
_entity.pdbx_description
1 polymer ?
#
loop_
_entity_poly.entity_id
_entity_poly.type
_entity_poly.pdbx_seq_one_letter_code
_entity_poly.pdbx_strand_id
1 'polypeptide(L)'
;MLREVLTNSPVGQPQTPIEVGQWYVIAQLEQIVPAQLDGALAQKLLNELFQSWLDEQVRLVDFLLPQETSTVVKLADPQQDLALITQEELDTLVAYLHKSRGLNIRDRNYKLKLYPQCFVGEEAVRWFMNAYGLTEAAAVLLGQRLVELQVIHHVLDAHVFKNSYMFYRFYADEGTELGQTLSLGTAELASLVEHMRGPRGLDISDRQYRLKTYPQCFVGQEAVAWLMSQYELSQEAAVRVGQTLIERGIIHHVTDDHAFKDEYLFYRFYEDEPPTPDF
;
A
#
# COMPACT_ATOMS: atom_id res chain seq x y z
N MET A 1 35.11 -0.48 -37.19
CA MET A 1 35.83 -0.02 -38.39
C MET A 1 37.07 0.83 -38.03
N LEU A 2 36.96 2.10 -37.61
CA LEU A 2 38.16 2.93 -37.31
C LEU A 2 39.09 2.32 -36.24
N ARG A 3 38.53 1.70 -35.19
CA ARG A 3 39.29 0.95 -34.17
C ARG A 3 40.13 -0.18 -34.77
N GLU A 4 39.57 -0.92 -35.72
CA GLU A 4 40.22 -2.07 -36.34
C GLU A 4 41.33 -1.63 -37.29
N VAL A 5 41.10 -0.53 -38.01
CA VAL A 5 42.13 0.10 -38.86
C VAL A 5 43.30 0.60 -38.02
N LEU A 6 43.05 1.32 -36.91
CA LEU A 6 44.12 1.84 -36.05
C LEU A 6 44.88 0.75 -35.28
N THR A 7 44.22 -0.36 -34.91
CA THR A 7 44.88 -1.49 -34.21
C THR A 7 45.97 -2.15 -35.06
N ASN A 8 45.79 -2.17 -36.38
CA ASN A 8 46.72 -2.82 -37.33
C ASN A 8 47.62 -1.84 -38.09
N SER A 9 47.57 -0.55 -37.75
CA SER A 9 48.32 0.51 -38.44
C SER A 9 49.69 0.75 -37.79
N PRO A 10 50.75 1.03 -38.58
CA PRO A 10 52.02 1.49 -38.03
C PRO A 10 51.90 2.90 -37.44
N VAL A 11 52.61 3.14 -36.33
CA VAL A 11 52.65 4.45 -35.65
C VAL A 11 53.28 5.49 -36.56
N GLY A 12 52.63 6.65 -36.69
CA GLY A 12 53.11 7.80 -37.45
C GLY A 12 52.75 7.82 -38.94
N GLN A 13 52.01 6.81 -39.45
CA GLN A 13 51.64 6.76 -40.87
C GLN A 13 50.14 7.05 -41.08
N PRO A 14 49.77 8.07 -41.88
CA PRO A 14 48.38 8.35 -42.20
C PRO A 14 47.80 7.23 -43.08
N GLN A 15 46.60 6.80 -42.73
CA GLN A 15 45.88 5.75 -43.44
C GLN A 15 45.17 6.30 -44.69
N THR A 16 44.79 5.42 -45.61
CA THR A 16 44.00 5.82 -46.78
C THR A 16 42.64 6.39 -46.35
N PRO A 17 42.03 7.32 -47.12
CA PRO A 17 40.75 7.93 -46.74
C PRO A 17 39.66 6.88 -46.52
N ILE A 18 39.02 6.93 -45.36
CA ILE A 18 37.97 5.99 -44.96
C ILE A 18 36.63 6.72 -45.04
N GLU A 19 35.70 6.19 -45.82
CA GLU A 19 34.36 6.75 -45.94
C GLU A 19 33.52 6.42 -44.70
N VAL A 20 33.01 7.46 -44.03
CA VAL A 20 32.14 7.35 -42.86
C VAL A 20 30.94 8.26 -43.09
N GLY A 21 29.84 7.68 -43.59
CA GLY A 21 28.65 8.43 -43.97
C GLY A 21 28.92 9.33 -45.18
N GLN A 22 28.82 10.65 -45.00
CA GLN A 22 29.10 11.64 -46.06
C GLN A 22 30.51 12.24 -45.99
N TRP A 23 31.38 11.70 -45.14
CA TRP A 23 32.71 12.25 -44.87
C TRP A 23 33.81 11.23 -45.17
N TYR A 24 34.95 11.74 -45.63
CA TYR A 24 36.20 10.97 -45.66
C TYR A 24 37.05 11.33 -44.44
N VAL A 25 37.43 10.31 -43.67
CA VAL A 25 38.28 10.44 -42.49
C VAL A 25 39.63 9.81 -42.78
N ILE A 26 40.70 10.58 -42.60
CA ILE A 26 42.08 10.09 -42.62
C ILE A 26 42.53 10.03 -41.16
N ALA A 27 42.90 8.84 -40.70
CA ALA A 27 43.36 8.63 -39.33
C ALA A 27 44.84 8.24 -39.34
N GLN A 28 45.58 8.67 -38.31
CA GLN A 28 46.98 8.32 -38.09
C GLN A 28 47.16 7.88 -36.64
N LEU A 29 47.80 6.74 -36.42
CA LEU A 29 48.13 6.27 -35.07
C LEU A 29 49.34 7.07 -34.56
N GLU A 30 49.15 7.97 -33.59
CA GLU A 30 50.25 8.82 -33.10
C GLU A 30 51.16 8.14 -32.07
N GLN A 31 50.59 7.33 -31.18
CA GLN A 31 51.31 6.64 -30.12
C GLN A 31 50.53 5.44 -29.58
N ILE A 32 51.25 4.42 -29.09
CA ILE A 32 50.68 3.30 -28.36
C ILE A 32 51.05 3.47 -26.88
N VAL A 33 50.07 3.73 -26.03
CA VAL A 33 50.27 3.86 -24.59
C VAL A 33 50.02 2.49 -23.93
N PRO A 34 51.03 1.85 -23.30
CA PRO A 34 50.82 0.60 -22.59
C PRO A 34 49.89 0.84 -21.40
N ALA A 35 48.88 -0.01 -21.24
CA ALA A 35 47.93 0.10 -20.13
C ALA A 35 48.68 -0.08 -18.80
N GLN A 36 48.78 0.99 -18.01
CA GLN A 36 49.26 0.93 -16.63
C GLN A 36 48.05 1.03 -15.71
N LEU A 37 48.00 0.20 -14.66
CA LEU A 37 46.91 0.18 -13.67
C LEU A 37 47.00 1.38 -12.72
N ASP A 38 47.10 2.58 -13.28
CA ASP A 38 47.13 3.83 -12.54
C ASP A 38 45.72 4.23 -12.06
N GLY A 39 45.63 5.25 -11.20
CA GLY A 39 44.35 5.69 -10.63
C GLY A 39 43.31 6.07 -11.68
N ALA A 40 43.75 6.56 -12.85
CA ALA A 40 42.87 6.94 -13.94
C ALA A 40 42.30 5.71 -14.66
N LEU A 41 43.13 4.69 -14.95
CA LEU A 41 42.67 3.42 -15.51
C LEU A 41 41.80 2.66 -14.51
N ALA A 42 42.14 2.68 -13.22
CA ALA A 42 41.31 2.08 -12.17
C ALA A 42 39.93 2.74 -12.10
N GLN A 43 39.85 4.08 -12.15
CA GLN A 43 38.57 4.80 -12.18
C GLN A 43 37.79 4.50 -13.47
N LYS A 44 38.47 4.40 -14.61
CA LYS A 44 37.86 4.05 -15.88
C LYS A 44 37.29 2.63 -15.85
N LEU A 45 38.04 1.67 -15.34
CA LEU A 45 37.59 0.28 -15.16
C LEU A 45 36.45 0.20 -14.14
N LEU A 46 36.49 0.95 -13.04
CA LEU A 46 35.38 1.06 -12.10
C LEU A 46 34.13 1.60 -12.78
N ASN A 47 34.26 2.64 -13.61
CA ASN A 47 33.14 3.18 -14.36
C ASN A 47 32.62 2.17 -15.40
N GLU A 48 33.50 1.49 -16.14
CA GLU A 48 33.10 0.48 -17.13
C GLU A 48 32.44 -0.75 -16.48
N LEU A 49 32.98 -1.24 -15.36
CA LEU A 49 32.39 -2.33 -14.58
C LEU A 49 31.08 -1.91 -13.93
N PHE A 50 30.99 -0.67 -13.42
CA PHE A 50 29.75 -0.11 -12.89
C PHE A 50 28.70 0.04 -13.98
N GLN A 51 29.07 0.52 -15.17
CA GLN A 51 28.15 0.62 -16.31
C GLN A 51 27.74 -0.76 -16.82
N SER A 52 28.65 -1.74 -16.89
CA SER A 52 28.31 -3.12 -17.24
C SER A 52 27.38 -3.75 -16.22
N TRP A 53 27.63 -3.52 -14.94
CA TRP A 53 26.76 -3.97 -13.86
C TRP A 53 25.40 -3.26 -13.92
N LEU A 54 25.39 -1.95 -14.16
CA LEU A 54 24.17 -1.16 -14.30
C LEU A 54 23.36 -1.62 -15.50
N ASP A 55 23.98 -1.86 -16.65
CA ASP A 55 23.34 -2.42 -17.84
C ASP A 55 22.79 -3.83 -17.59
N GLU A 56 23.47 -4.64 -16.79
CA GLU A 56 22.98 -5.95 -16.38
C GLU A 56 21.78 -5.84 -15.43
N GLN A 57 21.82 -4.93 -14.46
CA GLN A 57 20.67 -4.65 -13.60
C GLN A 57 19.50 -4.06 -14.39
N VAL A 58 19.75 -3.15 -15.32
CA VAL A 58 18.74 -2.57 -16.22
C VAL A 58 18.18 -3.64 -17.15
N ARG A 59 18.99 -4.57 -17.66
CA ARG A 59 18.47 -5.75 -18.41
C ARG A 59 17.63 -6.68 -17.54
N LEU A 60 18.01 -6.90 -16.28
CA LEU A 60 17.19 -7.68 -15.36
C LEU A 60 15.87 -6.96 -15.07
N VAL A 61 15.87 -5.63 -15.03
CA VAL A 61 14.65 -4.80 -14.97
C VAL A 61 13.85 -4.89 -16.28
N ASP A 62 14.48 -4.80 -17.46
CA ASP A 62 13.85 -4.93 -18.79
C ASP A 62 13.39 -6.36 -19.13
N PHE A 63 13.91 -7.37 -18.44
CA PHE A 63 13.47 -8.76 -18.53
C PHE A 63 12.29 -9.03 -17.58
N LEU A 64 12.24 -8.30 -16.46
CA LEU A 64 11.16 -8.36 -15.46
C LEU A 64 10.03 -7.34 -15.73
N LEU A 65 10.21 -6.45 -16.71
CA LEU A 65 9.20 -5.61 -17.32
C LEU A 65 8.90 -6.14 -18.73
N PRO A 66 7.64 -6.36 -19.13
CA PRO A 66 7.33 -6.74 -20.50
C PRO A 66 7.86 -5.67 -21.47
N GLN A 67 8.63 -6.10 -22.47
CA GLN A 67 8.98 -5.30 -23.65
C GLN A 67 7.68 -4.72 -24.24
N GLU A 68 7.69 -3.41 -24.50
CA GLU A 68 6.57 -2.59 -24.97
C GLU A 68 5.50 -3.37 -25.78
N THR A 69 4.48 -3.89 -25.10
CA THR A 69 3.12 -3.68 -25.58
C THR A 69 2.71 -2.32 -25.08
N SER A 70 2.60 -1.37 -26.00
CA SER A 70 1.89 -0.12 -25.81
C SER A 70 0.52 -0.36 -25.17
N THR A 71 0.46 -0.28 -23.85
CA THR A 71 -0.71 0.08 -23.05
C THR A 71 -0.24 0.90 -21.86
N VAL A 72 0.56 1.95 -22.13
CA VAL A 72 0.35 3.15 -21.32
C VAL A 72 -1.06 3.57 -21.67
N VAL A 73 -2.02 3.22 -20.81
CA VAL A 73 -3.34 3.83 -20.82
C VAL A 73 -3.09 5.31 -20.61
N LYS A 74 -2.93 6.05 -21.71
CA LYS A 74 -3.15 7.49 -21.71
C LYS A 74 -4.63 7.62 -21.39
N LEU A 75 -4.96 7.80 -20.11
CA LEU A 75 -6.27 8.23 -19.69
C LEU A 75 -6.47 9.58 -20.38
N ALA A 76 -7.20 9.57 -21.48
CA ALA A 76 -7.48 10.75 -22.29
C ALA A 76 -8.45 11.67 -21.55
N ASP A 77 -9.24 11.09 -20.64
CA ASP A 77 -10.06 11.81 -19.66
C ASP A 77 -10.11 11.04 -18.32
N PRO A 78 -9.52 11.58 -17.23
CA PRO A 78 -9.46 10.89 -15.94
C PRO A 78 -10.82 10.61 -15.28
N GLN A 79 -11.89 11.32 -15.67
CA GLN A 79 -13.23 11.08 -15.12
C GLN A 79 -14.00 10.00 -15.91
N GLN A 80 -13.63 9.76 -17.17
CA GLN A 80 -14.30 8.77 -18.04
C GLN A 80 -13.55 7.43 -18.09
N ASP A 81 -12.22 7.43 -18.07
CA ASP A 81 -11.42 6.23 -18.29
C ASP A 81 -11.18 5.40 -17.00
N LEU A 82 -11.39 5.99 -15.81
CA LEU A 82 -11.32 5.25 -14.54
C LEU A 82 -12.46 4.23 -14.36
N ALA A 83 -13.50 4.30 -15.19
CA ALA A 83 -14.59 3.33 -15.22
C ALA A 83 -14.25 2.08 -16.08
N LEU A 84 -13.11 2.09 -16.78
CA LEU A 84 -12.73 1.06 -17.76
C LEU A 84 -11.45 0.30 -17.38
N ILE A 85 -10.86 0.52 -16.20
CA ILE A 85 -9.73 -0.28 -15.73
C ILE A 85 -10.20 -1.73 -15.65
N THR A 86 -9.61 -2.57 -16.49
CA THR A 86 -9.88 -4.00 -16.51
C THR A 86 -9.27 -4.67 -15.28
N GLN A 87 -9.82 -5.81 -14.88
CA GLN A 87 -9.29 -6.58 -13.74
C GLN A 87 -7.81 -6.94 -13.93
N GLU A 88 -7.38 -7.21 -15.17
CA GLU A 88 -5.99 -7.53 -15.51
C GLU A 88 -5.04 -6.33 -15.31
N GLU A 89 -5.49 -5.13 -15.69
CA GLU A 89 -4.75 -3.88 -15.44
C GLU A 89 -4.69 -3.56 -13.95
N LEU A 90 -5.77 -3.86 -13.20
CA LEU A 90 -5.82 -3.72 -11.75
C LEU A 90 -4.84 -4.69 -11.06
N ASP A 91 -4.85 -5.97 -11.43
CA ASP A 91 -3.96 -6.98 -10.87
C ASP A 91 -2.49 -6.64 -11.16
N THR A 92 -2.21 -6.13 -12.37
CA THR A 92 -0.89 -5.65 -12.77
C THR A 92 -0.46 -4.43 -11.94
N LEU A 93 -1.37 -3.47 -11.73
CA LEU A 93 -1.14 -2.30 -10.87
C LEU A 93 -0.85 -2.72 -9.43
N VAL A 94 -1.63 -3.64 -8.87
CA VAL A 94 -1.45 -4.16 -7.50
C VAL A 94 -0.11 -4.89 -7.37
N ALA A 95 0.21 -5.78 -8.31
CA ALA A 95 1.50 -6.45 -8.33
C ALA A 95 2.66 -5.46 -8.43
N TYR A 96 2.53 -4.39 -9.23
CA TYR A 96 3.54 -3.34 -9.35
C TYR A 96 3.66 -2.52 -8.06
N LEU A 97 2.55 -2.19 -7.40
CA LEU A 97 2.53 -1.50 -6.10
C LEU A 97 3.28 -2.30 -5.02
N HIS A 98 3.06 -3.61 -4.94
CA HIS A 98 3.77 -4.49 -4.01
C HIS A 98 5.25 -4.65 -4.34
N LYS A 99 5.60 -4.79 -5.63
CA LYS A 99 6.95 -5.18 -6.06
C LYS A 99 7.92 -4.00 -6.18
N SER A 100 7.41 -2.79 -6.48
CA SER A 100 8.25 -1.64 -6.82
C SER A 100 8.73 -0.80 -5.63
N ARG A 101 8.27 -1.07 -4.38
CA ARG A 101 8.61 -0.25 -3.19
C ARG A 101 8.41 1.27 -3.39
N GLY A 102 7.59 1.68 -4.36
CA GLY A 102 7.37 3.09 -4.68
C GLY A 102 6.49 3.80 -3.65
N LEU A 103 5.60 3.05 -3.00
CA LEU A 103 4.94 3.47 -1.77
C LEU A 103 5.84 3.17 -0.57
N ASN A 104 6.01 4.15 0.31
CA ASN A 104 6.78 4.03 1.54
C ASN A 104 5.98 3.22 2.59
N ILE A 105 5.84 1.92 2.35
CA ILE A 105 5.15 1.00 3.26
C ILE A 105 6.08 0.75 4.45
N ARG A 106 5.64 1.14 5.64
CA ARG A 106 6.39 0.96 6.88
C ARG A 106 5.48 1.10 8.09
N ASP A 107 5.96 0.62 9.22
CA ASP A 107 5.33 0.83 10.51
C ASP A 107 5.43 2.31 10.90
N ARG A 108 4.32 2.91 11.32
CA ARG A 108 4.25 4.31 11.75
C ARG A 108 3.62 4.40 13.13
N ASN A 109 4.20 5.24 13.99
CA ASN A 109 3.60 5.58 15.28
C ASN A 109 2.85 6.91 15.17
N TYR A 110 1.58 6.94 15.59
CA TYR A 110 0.81 8.17 15.69
C TYR A 110 0.01 8.17 16.98
N LYS A 111 0.14 9.25 17.77
CA LYS A 111 -0.46 9.39 19.11
C LYS A 111 -0.21 8.14 19.99
N LEU A 112 1.04 7.67 20.01
CA LEU A 112 1.50 6.48 20.77
C LEU A 112 0.89 5.13 20.32
N LYS A 113 0.14 5.10 19.22
CA LYS A 113 -0.38 3.88 18.60
C LYS A 113 0.48 3.50 17.38
N LEU A 114 0.88 2.23 17.32
CA LEU A 114 1.62 1.65 16.20
C LEU A 114 0.66 1.21 15.10
N TYR A 115 0.96 1.63 13.87
CA TYR A 115 0.26 1.28 12.65
C TYR A 115 1.25 0.56 11.74
N PRO A 116 1.32 -0.79 11.80
CA PRO A 116 2.30 -1.56 11.03
C PRO A 116 2.03 -1.42 9.53
N GLN A 117 2.98 -1.70 8.66
CA GLN A 117 2.82 -1.91 7.21
C GLN A 117 1.80 -0.97 6.52
N CYS A 118 1.87 0.33 6.82
CA CYS A 118 0.96 1.32 6.25
C CYS A 118 1.70 2.24 5.28
N PHE A 119 0.97 2.99 4.47
CA PHE A 119 1.47 4.07 3.63
C PHE A 119 0.61 5.32 3.79
N VAL A 120 1.11 6.48 3.36
CA VAL A 120 0.41 7.76 3.50
C VAL A 120 -0.34 8.12 2.23
N GLY A 121 -1.57 8.62 2.35
CA GLY A 121 -2.41 9.01 1.20
C GLY A 121 -1.73 10.00 0.25
N GLU A 122 -1.09 11.05 0.78
CA GLU A 122 -0.33 12.03 -0.03
C GLU A 122 0.86 11.40 -0.76
N GLU A 123 1.57 10.46 -0.11
CA GLU A 123 2.67 9.74 -0.75
C GLU A 123 2.16 8.87 -1.91
N ALA A 124 0.99 8.25 -1.74
CA ALA A 124 0.35 7.48 -2.79
C ALA A 124 -0.12 8.33 -3.97
N VAL A 125 -0.74 9.49 -3.70
CA VAL A 125 -1.14 10.43 -4.76
C VAL A 125 0.06 10.90 -5.57
N ARG A 126 1.14 11.31 -4.89
CA ARG A 126 2.39 11.71 -5.56
C ARG A 126 2.95 10.58 -6.42
N TRP A 127 2.90 9.35 -5.92
CA TRP A 127 3.37 8.19 -6.67
C TRP A 127 2.50 7.93 -7.90
N PHE A 128 1.16 7.95 -7.78
CA PHE A 128 0.25 7.77 -8.92
C PHE A 128 0.49 8.83 -10.01
N MET A 129 0.69 10.09 -9.62
CA MET A 129 0.99 11.17 -10.56
C MET A 129 2.30 10.94 -11.30
N ASN A 130 3.35 10.51 -10.60
CA ASN A 130 4.67 10.28 -11.22
C ASN A 130 4.71 9.02 -12.08
N ALA A 131 4.05 7.95 -11.65
CA ALA A 131 4.07 6.67 -12.35
C ALA A 131 3.18 6.67 -13.61
N TYR A 132 2.05 7.36 -13.56
CA TYR A 132 1.02 7.32 -14.61
C TYR A 132 0.76 8.69 -15.28
N GLY A 133 1.48 9.75 -14.89
CA GLY A 133 1.28 11.09 -15.44
C GLY A 133 -0.07 11.72 -15.09
N LEU A 134 -0.68 11.30 -13.97
CA LEU A 134 -2.03 11.74 -13.58
C LEU A 134 -2.03 13.15 -13.02
N THR A 135 -3.20 13.80 -13.12
CA THR A 135 -3.51 14.97 -12.29
C THR A 135 -3.76 14.53 -10.84
N GLU A 136 -3.67 15.46 -9.90
CA GLU A 136 -3.97 15.17 -8.50
C GLU A 136 -5.40 14.63 -8.31
N ALA A 137 -6.39 15.25 -8.96
CA ALA A 137 -7.79 14.81 -8.89
C ALA A 137 -7.97 13.38 -9.43
N ALA A 138 -7.28 13.05 -10.52
CA ALA A 138 -7.28 11.71 -11.10
C ALA A 138 -6.62 10.67 -10.17
N ALA A 139 -5.50 11.04 -9.54
CA ALA A 139 -4.79 10.18 -8.59
C ALA A 139 -5.62 9.91 -7.31
N VAL A 140 -6.35 10.92 -6.81
CA VAL A 140 -7.28 10.74 -5.69
C VAL A 140 -8.43 9.83 -6.08
N LEU A 141 -9.00 10.00 -7.28
CA LEU A 141 -10.07 9.12 -7.78
C LEU A 141 -9.57 7.68 -7.93
N LEU A 142 -8.34 7.48 -8.42
CA LEU A 142 -7.72 6.16 -8.54
C LEU A 142 -7.57 5.51 -7.16
N GLY A 143 -7.04 6.22 -6.18
CA GLY A 143 -6.95 5.70 -4.82
C GLY A 143 -8.33 5.39 -4.21
N GLN A 144 -9.36 6.20 -4.52
CA GLN A 144 -10.73 5.92 -4.10
C GLN A 144 -11.30 4.65 -4.74
N ARG A 145 -11.00 4.41 -6.03
CA ARG A 145 -11.36 3.15 -6.70
C ARG A 145 -10.67 1.95 -6.08
N LEU A 146 -9.39 2.06 -5.72
CA LEU A 146 -8.68 0.99 -5.02
C LEU A 146 -9.30 0.67 -3.64
N VAL A 147 -9.89 1.66 -2.97
CA VAL A 147 -10.68 1.44 -1.75
C VAL A 147 -11.99 0.71 -2.04
N GLU A 148 -12.75 1.15 -3.05
CA GLU A 148 -14.01 0.51 -3.46
C GLU A 148 -13.82 -0.94 -3.91
N LEU A 149 -12.70 -1.23 -4.56
CA LEU A 149 -12.32 -2.57 -5.03
C LEU A 149 -11.68 -3.42 -3.93
N GLN A 150 -11.60 -2.91 -2.70
CA GLN A 150 -10.98 -3.59 -1.56
C GLN A 150 -9.53 -4.06 -1.83
N VAL A 151 -8.77 -3.23 -2.55
CA VAL A 151 -7.33 -3.43 -2.71
C VAL A 151 -6.58 -2.79 -1.55
N ILE A 152 -6.99 -1.58 -1.17
CA ILE A 152 -6.45 -0.82 -0.04
C ILE A 152 -7.59 -0.33 0.84
N HIS A 153 -7.30 0.03 2.09
CA HIS A 153 -8.25 0.66 2.98
C HIS A 153 -7.56 1.66 3.90
N HIS A 154 -8.34 2.58 4.48
CA HIS A 154 -7.85 3.44 5.54
C HIS A 154 -7.63 2.59 6.79
N VAL A 155 -6.51 2.77 7.51
CA VAL A 155 -6.15 1.87 8.62
C VAL A 155 -7.16 1.86 9.78
N LEU A 156 -8.06 2.85 9.86
CA LEU A 156 -9.18 2.88 10.82
C LEU A 156 -10.55 2.79 10.14
N ASP A 157 -10.62 2.58 8.83
CA ASP A 157 -11.84 2.54 8.00
C ASP A 157 -12.80 3.76 8.12
N ALA A 158 -12.39 4.80 8.85
CA ALA A 158 -13.18 6.00 9.10
C ALA A 158 -13.21 7.01 7.93
N HIS A 159 -12.39 6.81 6.90
CA HIS A 159 -12.15 7.80 5.87
C HIS A 159 -12.06 7.18 4.47
N VAL A 160 -12.68 7.87 3.51
CA VAL A 160 -12.44 7.70 2.07
C VAL A 160 -10.98 7.99 1.72
N PHE A 161 -10.56 7.62 0.51
CA PHE A 161 -9.21 7.95 0.05
C PHE A 161 -9.03 9.47 -0.14
N LYS A 162 -7.96 10.03 0.41
CA LYS A 162 -7.67 11.48 0.35
C LYS A 162 -6.18 11.74 0.21
N ASN A 163 -5.86 12.80 -0.55
CA ASN A 163 -4.52 13.39 -0.60
C ASN A 163 -4.19 14.09 0.73
N SER A 164 -3.76 13.32 1.73
CA SER A 164 -3.50 13.80 3.09
C SER A 164 -2.58 12.86 3.87
N TYR A 165 -2.20 13.26 5.09
CA TYR A 165 -1.38 12.45 6.01
C TYR A 165 -2.13 11.27 6.67
N MET A 166 -3.20 10.77 6.05
CA MET A 166 -3.94 9.60 6.52
C MET A 166 -3.21 8.30 6.15
N PHE A 167 -3.35 7.28 7.01
CA PHE A 167 -2.69 5.99 6.81
C PHE A 167 -3.62 5.02 6.09
N TYR A 168 -3.09 4.37 5.08
CA TYR A 168 -3.76 3.32 4.30
C TYR A 168 -2.90 2.04 4.31
N ARG A 169 -3.52 0.91 4.00
CA ARG A 169 -2.89 -0.42 3.98
C ARG A 169 -3.50 -1.25 2.85
N PHE A 170 -2.73 -2.19 2.31
CA PHE A 170 -3.25 -3.23 1.41
C PHE A 170 -3.95 -4.33 2.18
N TYR A 171 -5.10 -4.79 1.69
CA TYR A 171 -5.79 -5.95 2.28
C TYR A 171 -4.93 -7.22 2.21
N ALA A 172 -4.13 -7.39 1.16
CA ALA A 172 -3.21 -8.52 1.03
C ALA A 172 -2.12 -8.57 2.13
N ASP A 173 -1.76 -7.41 2.70
CA ASP A 173 -0.77 -7.30 3.77
C ASP A 173 -1.38 -7.52 5.17
N GLU A 174 -2.70 -7.75 5.26
CA GLU A 174 -3.35 -8.21 6.49
C GLU A 174 -3.03 -9.68 6.81
N GLY A 175 -2.13 -10.34 6.06
CA GLY A 175 -1.85 -11.78 6.21
C GLY A 175 -0.63 -12.20 7.03
N THR A 176 0.28 -11.30 7.45
CA THR A 176 1.51 -11.74 8.16
C THR A 176 1.29 -11.84 9.67
N GLU A 177 0.70 -12.95 10.14
CA GLU A 177 0.54 -13.45 11.54
C GLU A 177 -0.04 -12.49 12.62
N LEU A 178 -0.08 -11.18 12.39
CA LEU A 178 -0.65 -10.12 13.21
C LEU A 178 -1.90 -9.48 12.57
N GLY A 179 -2.13 -9.72 11.27
CA GLY A 179 -3.28 -9.20 10.53
C GLY A 179 -4.44 -10.21 10.37
N GLN A 180 -4.21 -11.51 10.58
CA GLN A 180 -5.28 -12.53 10.63
C GLN A 180 -6.27 -12.29 11.78
N THR A 181 -5.96 -11.38 12.70
CA THR A 181 -6.85 -11.01 13.81
C THR A 181 -7.79 -9.84 13.48
N LEU A 182 -7.82 -9.32 12.24
CA LEU A 182 -8.38 -7.97 11.99
C LEU A 182 -9.25 -7.74 10.75
N SER A 183 -9.61 -8.76 9.96
CA SER A 183 -10.70 -8.64 8.99
C SER A 183 -11.66 -9.81 9.13
N LEU A 184 -12.55 -9.75 10.11
CA LEU A 184 -13.73 -10.62 10.12
C LEU A 184 -14.59 -10.25 8.91
N GLY A 185 -14.77 -11.18 7.97
CA GLY A 185 -15.68 -11.02 6.84
C GLY A 185 -17.12 -10.76 7.32
N THR A 186 -17.98 -10.19 6.48
CA THR A 186 -19.38 -9.87 6.86
C THR A 186 -20.15 -11.07 7.40
N ALA A 187 -19.91 -12.28 6.87
CA ALA A 187 -20.53 -13.51 7.35
C ALA A 187 -19.98 -13.99 8.72
N GLU A 188 -18.69 -13.76 8.98
CA GLU A 188 -18.05 -14.10 10.25
C GLU A 188 -18.49 -13.13 11.35
N LEU A 189 -18.63 -11.84 11.01
CA LEU A 189 -19.22 -10.84 11.91
C LEU A 189 -20.67 -11.15 12.25
N ALA A 190 -21.49 -11.54 11.27
CA ALA A 190 -22.88 -11.92 11.54
C ALA A 190 -22.96 -13.12 12.50
N SER A 191 -22.14 -14.15 12.26
CA SER A 191 -22.05 -15.32 13.13
C SER A 191 -21.56 -14.95 14.54
N LEU A 192 -20.60 -14.03 14.65
CA LEU A 192 -20.13 -13.52 15.94
C LEU A 192 -21.25 -12.81 16.70
N VAL A 193 -22.00 -11.92 16.04
CA VAL A 193 -23.11 -11.18 16.66
C VAL A 193 -24.21 -12.12 17.15
N GLU A 194 -24.56 -13.14 16.36
CA GLU A 194 -25.49 -14.19 16.81
C GLU A 194 -25.00 -14.90 18.07
N HIS A 195 -23.70 -15.22 18.16
CA HIS A 195 -23.13 -15.82 19.37
C HIS A 195 -23.12 -14.85 20.55
N MET A 196 -22.78 -13.58 20.32
CA MET A 196 -22.78 -12.54 21.35
C MET A 196 -24.18 -12.31 21.94
N ARG A 197 -25.25 -12.47 21.14
CA ARG A 197 -26.64 -12.32 21.58
C ARG A 197 -27.31 -13.66 21.94
N GLY A 198 -26.60 -14.76 21.79
CA GLY A 198 -27.08 -16.10 22.09
C GLY A 198 -27.14 -16.40 23.60
N PRO A 199 -27.67 -17.57 24.00
CA PRO A 199 -27.87 -17.95 25.41
C PRO A 199 -26.57 -18.15 26.21
N ARG A 200 -25.41 -18.22 25.54
CA ARG A 200 -24.08 -18.26 26.15
C ARG A 200 -23.24 -17.03 25.78
N GLY A 201 -23.90 -16.00 25.28
CA GLY A 201 -23.31 -14.75 24.83
C GLY A 201 -23.04 -13.77 25.96
N LEU A 202 -23.16 -12.48 25.65
CA LEU A 202 -23.02 -11.39 26.58
C LEU A 202 -24.25 -11.27 27.50
N ASP A 203 -24.02 -10.76 28.71
CA ASP A 203 -25.11 -10.36 29.61
C ASP A 203 -25.73 -9.03 29.13
N ILE A 204 -26.71 -9.15 28.24
CA ILE A 204 -27.49 -8.02 27.74
C ILE A 204 -28.66 -7.78 28.69
N SER A 205 -28.58 -6.67 29.43
CA SER A 205 -29.56 -6.35 30.47
C SER A 205 -29.58 -4.86 30.79
N ASP A 206 -30.66 -4.41 31.42
CA ASP A 206 -30.84 -3.03 31.84
C ASP A 206 -29.91 -2.72 33.02
N ARG A 207 -29.10 -1.67 32.92
CA ARG A 207 -28.15 -1.26 33.96
C ARG A 207 -28.39 0.17 34.40
N GLN A 208 -28.12 0.47 35.67
CA GLN A 208 -28.24 1.83 36.22
C GLN A 208 -26.88 2.45 36.51
N TYR A 209 -26.68 3.69 36.10
CA TYR A 209 -25.52 4.50 36.47
C TYR A 209 -25.93 5.95 36.71
N ARG A 210 -25.53 6.51 37.86
CA ARG A 210 -25.85 7.88 38.30
C ARG A 210 -27.35 8.24 38.12
N LEU A 211 -28.24 7.39 38.64
CA LEU A 211 -29.70 7.55 38.59
C LEU A 211 -30.32 7.51 37.18
N LYS A 212 -29.54 7.17 36.14
CA LYS A 212 -30.02 6.92 34.78
C LYS A 212 -30.01 5.42 34.49
N THR A 213 -31.12 4.92 33.96
CA THR A 213 -31.23 3.54 33.45
C THR A 213 -30.81 3.51 31.98
N TYR A 214 -29.97 2.54 31.65
CA TYR A 214 -29.53 2.22 30.30
C TYR A 214 -30.10 0.85 29.94
N PRO A 215 -31.18 0.78 29.14
CA PRO A 215 -31.80 -0.47 28.78
C PRO A 215 -30.93 -1.26 27.79
N GLN A 216 -31.06 -2.59 27.86
CA GLN A 216 -30.51 -3.57 26.91
C GLN A 216 -29.04 -3.31 26.55
N CYS A 217 -28.22 -3.03 27.55
CA CYS A 217 -26.80 -2.77 27.37
C CYS A 217 -25.95 -3.97 27.82
N PHE A 218 -24.66 -3.93 27.53
CA PHE A 218 -23.65 -4.83 28.06
C PHE A 218 -22.39 -4.04 28.45
N VAL A 219 -21.51 -4.64 29.26
CA VAL A 219 -20.29 -3.98 29.74
C VAL A 219 -19.10 -4.31 28.84
N GLY A 220 -18.30 -3.30 28.47
CA GLY A 220 -17.12 -3.46 27.61
C GLY A 220 -16.14 -4.50 28.11
N GLN A 221 -15.73 -4.43 29.38
CA GLN A 221 -14.80 -5.41 29.96
C GLN A 221 -15.34 -6.85 29.98
N GLU A 222 -16.66 -7.02 30.16
CA GLU A 222 -17.30 -8.34 30.15
C GLU A 222 -17.31 -8.92 28.73
N ALA A 223 -17.56 -8.06 27.74
CA ALA A 223 -17.48 -8.44 26.33
C ALA A 223 -16.05 -8.82 25.91
N VAL A 224 -15.03 -8.11 26.39
CA VAL A 224 -13.63 -8.46 26.17
C VAL A 224 -13.32 -9.81 26.78
N ALA A 225 -13.66 -10.03 28.05
CA ALA A 225 -13.45 -11.31 28.71
C ALA A 225 -14.16 -12.47 28.00
N TRP A 226 -15.39 -12.24 27.52
CA TRP A 226 -16.13 -13.22 26.74
C TRP A 226 -15.44 -13.56 25.42
N LEU A 227 -15.03 -12.54 24.65
CA LEU A 227 -14.32 -12.72 23.38
C LEU A 227 -13.00 -13.49 23.56
N MET A 228 -12.22 -13.15 24.59
CA MET A 228 -11.00 -13.87 24.94
C MET A 228 -11.27 -15.34 25.26
N SER A 229 -12.34 -15.63 26.01
CA SER A 229 -12.70 -17.00 26.39
C SER A 229 -13.26 -17.83 25.25
N GLN A 230 -14.07 -17.25 24.35
CA GLN A 230 -14.74 -18.00 23.29
C GLN A 230 -13.86 -18.22 22.05
N TYR A 231 -12.95 -17.28 21.78
CA TYR A 231 -12.15 -17.26 20.55
C TYR A 231 -10.64 -17.26 20.80
N GLU A 232 -10.20 -17.52 22.05
CA GLU A 232 -8.79 -17.57 22.45
C GLU A 232 -7.98 -16.31 22.07
N LEU A 233 -8.65 -15.16 22.10
CA LEU A 233 -8.06 -13.88 21.71
C LEU A 233 -7.21 -13.27 22.82
N SER A 234 -6.21 -12.47 22.44
CA SER A 234 -5.59 -11.54 23.38
C SER A 234 -6.56 -10.43 23.77
N GLN A 235 -6.30 -9.75 24.88
CA GLN A 235 -7.09 -8.60 25.31
C GLN A 235 -7.11 -7.51 24.22
N GLU A 236 -5.96 -7.22 23.61
CA GLU A 236 -5.87 -6.24 22.52
C GLU A 236 -6.65 -6.68 21.28
N ALA A 237 -6.65 -7.99 20.97
CA ALA A 237 -7.42 -8.53 19.86
C ALA A 237 -8.93 -8.43 20.12
N ALA A 238 -9.40 -8.77 21.32
CA ALA A 238 -10.80 -8.64 21.70
C ALA A 238 -11.28 -7.17 21.69
N VAL A 239 -10.46 -6.24 22.18
CA VAL A 239 -10.76 -4.80 22.09
C VAL A 239 -10.87 -4.36 20.63
N ARG A 240 -10.00 -4.86 19.74
CA ARG A 240 -10.08 -4.57 18.32
C ARG A 240 -11.35 -5.11 17.67
N VAL A 241 -11.76 -6.34 18.00
CA VAL A 241 -13.04 -6.90 17.51
C VAL A 241 -14.21 -6.01 17.94
N GLY A 242 -14.27 -5.62 19.21
CA GLY A 242 -15.32 -4.69 19.68
C GLY A 242 -15.28 -3.33 18.97
N GLN A 243 -14.07 -2.82 18.68
CA GLN A 243 -13.91 -1.59 17.90
C GLN A 243 -14.42 -1.73 16.46
N THR A 244 -14.15 -2.86 15.81
CA THR A 244 -14.68 -3.18 14.47
C THR A 244 -16.21 -3.24 14.49
N LEU A 245 -16.83 -3.79 15.54
CA LEU A 245 -18.29 -3.80 15.68
C LEU A 245 -18.88 -2.39 15.80
N ILE A 246 -18.18 -1.45 16.46
CA ILE A 246 -18.58 -0.03 16.49
C ILE A 246 -18.45 0.60 15.11
N GLU A 247 -17.31 0.42 14.44
CA GLU A 247 -17.03 1.01 13.12
C GLU A 247 -17.99 0.51 12.04
N ARG A 248 -18.47 -0.73 12.17
CA ARG A 248 -19.48 -1.34 11.30
C ARG A 248 -20.92 -0.95 11.65
N GLY A 249 -21.14 -0.15 12.69
CA GLY A 249 -22.47 0.28 13.12
C GLY A 249 -23.33 -0.86 13.66
N ILE A 250 -22.71 -1.86 14.30
CA ILE A 250 -23.41 -3.01 14.90
C ILE A 250 -23.69 -2.72 16.38
N ILE A 251 -22.70 -2.18 17.08
CA ILE A 251 -22.80 -1.74 18.47
C ILE A 251 -22.39 -0.27 18.59
N HIS A 252 -22.76 0.37 19.69
CA HIS A 252 -22.33 1.71 20.03
C HIS A 252 -22.19 1.88 21.54
N HIS A 253 -21.42 2.88 21.96
CA HIS A 253 -21.41 3.29 23.37
C HIS A 253 -22.74 3.97 23.70
N VAL A 254 -23.35 3.71 24.86
CA VAL A 254 -24.72 4.22 25.18
C VAL A 254 -24.87 5.76 25.26
N THR A 255 -23.79 6.50 25.10
CA THR A 255 -23.79 7.97 24.96
C THR A 255 -23.02 8.44 23.72
N ASP A 256 -22.56 7.51 22.86
CA ASP A 256 -21.80 7.75 21.63
C ASP A 256 -20.47 8.51 21.78
N ASP A 257 -20.03 8.74 23.02
CA ASP A 257 -18.83 9.51 23.33
C ASP A 257 -17.51 8.71 23.29
N HIS A 258 -17.57 7.37 23.17
CA HIS A 258 -16.42 6.49 23.39
C HIS A 258 -16.25 5.42 22.30
N ALA A 259 -14.98 5.23 21.92
CA ALA A 259 -14.51 4.02 21.23
C ALA A 259 -14.66 2.79 22.13
N PHE A 260 -14.51 1.59 21.56
CA PHE A 260 -14.60 0.36 22.33
C PHE A 260 -13.39 0.22 23.26
N LYS A 261 -13.65 -0.13 24.52
CA LYS A 261 -12.64 -0.26 25.57
C LYS A 261 -12.94 -1.42 26.50
N ASP A 262 -11.86 -2.05 26.96
CA ASP A 262 -11.85 -2.97 28.09
C ASP A 262 -11.97 -2.20 29.42
N GLU A 263 -13.12 -1.56 29.62
CA GLU A 263 -13.44 -0.76 30.80
C GLU A 263 -14.90 -1.03 31.20
N TYR A 264 -15.28 -0.56 32.40
CA TYR A 264 -16.67 -0.57 32.86
C TYR A 264 -17.49 0.55 32.19
N LEU A 265 -17.63 0.45 30.86
CA LEU A 265 -18.44 1.30 30.01
C LEU A 265 -19.59 0.48 29.41
N PHE A 266 -20.72 1.14 29.16
CA PHE A 266 -21.91 0.48 28.64
C PHE A 266 -22.00 0.64 27.13
N TYR A 267 -22.25 -0.46 26.45
CA TYR A 267 -22.46 -0.54 25.02
C TYR A 267 -23.81 -1.19 24.72
N ARG A 268 -24.35 -0.94 23.54
CA ARG A 268 -25.64 -1.46 23.10
C ARG A 268 -25.55 -1.86 21.63
N PHE A 269 -26.30 -2.88 21.23
CA PHE A 269 -26.54 -3.19 19.81
C PHE A 269 -27.54 -2.20 19.22
N TYR A 270 -27.31 -1.69 18.01
CA TYR A 270 -28.28 -0.79 17.37
C TYR A 270 -29.68 -1.41 17.20
N GLU A 271 -29.77 -2.74 17.08
CA GLU A 271 -31.06 -3.45 17.04
C GLU A 271 -31.86 -3.33 18.35
N ASP A 272 -31.21 -3.01 19.46
CA ASP A 272 -31.83 -2.84 20.78
C ASP A 272 -32.05 -1.34 21.13
N GLU A 273 -31.82 -0.43 20.19
CA GLU A 273 -32.04 1.00 20.37
C GLU A 273 -33.54 1.26 20.67
N PRO A 274 -33.87 1.91 21.79
CA PRO A 274 -35.25 2.29 22.03
C PRO A 274 -35.66 3.32 20.97
N PRO A 275 -36.91 3.30 20.49
CA PRO A 275 -37.41 4.30 19.56
C PRO A 275 -37.19 5.69 20.18
N THR A 276 -36.58 6.59 19.41
CA THR A 276 -36.43 7.98 19.82
C THR A 276 -37.83 8.56 20.05
N PRO A 277 -38.08 9.24 21.19
CA PRO A 277 -39.35 9.91 21.38
C PRO A 277 -39.49 10.97 20.31
N ASP A 278 -40.53 10.86 19.48
CA ASP A 278 -40.92 11.89 18.52
C ASP A 278 -41.04 13.22 19.27
N PHE A 279 -40.18 14.19 18.94
CA PHE A 279 -40.27 15.57 19.41
C PHE A 279 -41.04 16.41 18.41
#